data_AF-A0A965M5F1-F1
#
_entry.id   AF-A0A965M5F1-F1
#
_cell.length_a   1.000
_cell.length_b   1.000
_cell.length_c   1.000
_cell.angle_alpha   90.00
_cell.angle_beta   90.00
_cell.angle_gamma   90.00
#
_symmetry.space_group_name_H-M   'P 1'
#
loop_
_entity.id
_entity.type
_entity.pdbx_description
1 polymer ?
#
loop_
_entity_poly.entity_id
_entity_poly.type
_entity_poly.pdbx_seq_one_letter_code
_entity_poly.pdbx_strand_id
1 'polypeptide(L)' 'MKREKALHIPIRSRRLRRTSGIRRLFSETEVSPSHLVAPLFVIEGQGMPESIPSLPGHFRFPVSALVREAGRLARRG' A
#
# COMPACT_ATOMS: atom_id res chain seq x y z
N MET A 1 -14.07 10.82 51.47
CA MET A 1 -13.58 10.27 50.18
C MET A 1 -13.34 11.40 49.21
N LYS A 2 -12.06 11.74 48.94
CA LYS A 2 -11.67 12.82 48.04
C LYS A 2 -12.17 12.49 46.63
N ARG A 3 -13.07 13.31 46.07
CA ARG A 3 -13.37 13.25 44.63
C ARG A 3 -12.10 13.66 43.89
N GLU A 4 -11.51 12.72 43.16
CA GLU A 4 -10.40 12.99 42.24
C GLU A 4 -10.78 14.16 41.34
N LYS A 5 -9.92 15.18 41.31
CA LYS A 5 -10.04 16.31 40.39
C LYS A 5 -10.00 15.76 38.97
N ALA A 6 -11.13 15.80 38.26
CA ALA A 6 -11.15 15.53 36.84
C ALA A 6 -10.18 16.51 36.15
N LEU A 7 -9.22 15.98 35.39
CA LEU A 7 -8.27 16.80 34.63
C LEU A 7 -9.03 17.65 33.60
N HIS A 8 -8.88 18.97 33.67
CA HIS A 8 -9.44 19.92 32.71
C HIS A 8 -8.64 19.85 31.41
N ILE A 9 -9.08 18.97 30.51
CA ILE A 9 -8.47 18.75 29.19
C ILE A 9 -9.51 19.14 28.13
N PRO A 10 -9.54 20.42 27.69
CA PRO A 10 -10.52 20.93 26.74
C PRO A 10 -10.29 20.35 25.33
N ILE A 11 -9.02 20.21 24.92
CA ILE A 11 -8.64 19.60 23.63
C ILE A 11 -8.35 18.13 23.83
N ARG A 12 -9.11 17.28 23.16
CA ARG A 12 -8.95 15.82 23.23
C ARG A 12 -8.84 15.23 21.84
N SER A 13 -7.62 15.17 21.29
CA SER A 13 -7.37 14.68 19.93
C SER A 13 -7.86 13.25 19.69
N ARG A 14 -8.00 12.43 20.75
CA ARG A 14 -8.59 11.09 20.67
C ARG A 14 -10.07 11.10 20.23
N ARG A 15 -10.81 12.22 20.37
CA ARG A 15 -12.19 12.35 19.89
C ARG A 15 -12.28 12.14 18.37
N LEU A 16 -11.33 12.69 17.62
CA LEU A 16 -11.22 12.51 16.16
C LEU A 16 -10.70 11.12 15.75
N ARG A 17 -10.35 10.26 16.70
CA ARG A 17 -9.81 8.91 16.44
C ARG A 17 -10.71 7.79 16.97
N ARG A 18 -11.90 8.11 17.46
CA ARG A 18 -12.80 7.20 18.17
C ARG A 18 -13.36 6.06 17.30
N THR A 19 -13.67 6.34 16.04
CA THR A 19 -14.21 5.33 15.10
C THR A 19 -13.46 5.36 13.77
N SER A 20 -13.56 4.29 12.99
CA SER A 20 -13.01 4.24 11.63
C SER A 20 -13.60 5.33 10.73
N GLY A 21 -14.91 5.57 10.81
CA GLY A 21 -15.59 6.63 10.06
C GLY A 21 -15.05 8.02 10.35
N ILE A 22 -14.87 8.38 11.63
CA ILE A 22 -14.31 9.69 12.00
C ILE A 22 -12.86 9.81 11.52
N ARG A 23 -12.04 8.76 11.66
CA ARG A 23 -10.66 8.80 11.15
C ARG A 23 -10.59 8.97 9.63
N ARG A 24 -11.52 8.36 8.89
CA ARG A 24 -11.60 8.50 7.43
C ARG A 24 -12.07 9.89 7.00
N LEU A 25 -12.97 10.54 7.74
CA LEU A 25 -13.41 11.91 7.42
C LEU A 25 -12.29 12.95 7.61
N PHE A 26 -11.38 12.69 8.55
CA PHE A 26 -10.28 13.60 8.89
C PHE A 26 -8.90 13.13 8.42
N SER A 27 -8.83 12.10 7.56
CA SER A 27 -7.55 11.65 7.01
C SER A 27 -7.03 12.64 5.98
N GLU A 28 -5.78 13.06 6.11
CA GLU A 28 -5.15 14.05 5.22
C GLU A 28 -4.51 13.40 3.99
N THR A 29 -4.11 12.13 4.08
CA THR A 29 -3.42 11.42 3.00
C THR A 29 -4.20 10.16 2.59
N GLU A 30 -4.35 9.98 1.28
CA GLU A 30 -4.91 8.78 0.66
C GLU A 30 -3.87 8.15 -0.27
N VAL A 31 -3.85 6.82 -0.33
CA VAL A 31 -3.07 6.05 -1.29
C VAL A 31 -4.03 5.28 -2.18
N SER A 32 -4.01 5.58 -3.46
CA SER A 32 -4.75 4.86 -4.50
C SER A 32 -3.74 4.16 -5.44
N PRO A 33 -4.19 3.16 -6.23
CA PRO A 33 -3.33 2.52 -7.23
C PRO A 33 -2.73 3.50 -8.25
N SER A 34 -3.43 4.60 -8.55
CA SER A 34 -2.94 5.66 -9.44
C SER A 34 -1.70 6.41 -8.92
N HIS A 35 -1.36 6.27 -7.63
CA HIS A 35 -0.14 6.84 -7.05
C HIS A 35 1.06 5.90 -7.16
N LEU A 36 0.88 4.67 -7.66
CA LEU A 36 1.90 3.63 -7.64
C LEU A 36 2.53 3.42 -9.03
N VAL A 37 3.83 3.09 -9.02
CA VAL A 37 4.56 2.64 -10.21
C VAL A 37 5.10 1.23 -9.93
N ALA A 38 4.83 0.29 -10.84
CA ALA A 38 5.26 -1.09 -10.70
C ALA A 38 6.52 -1.36 -11.57
N PRO A 39 7.74 -1.38 -10.98
CA PRO A 39 8.93 -1.75 -11.72
C PRO A 39 8.93 -3.25 -12.05
N LEU A 40 9.19 -3.58 -13.31
CA LEU A 40 9.32 -4.96 -13.80
C LEU A 40 10.74 -5.19 -14.30
N PHE A 41 11.28 -6.39 -14.05
CA PHE A 41 12.61 -6.77 -14.50
C PHE A 41 12.51 -7.61 -15.77
N VAL A 42 13.27 -7.23 -16.79
CA VAL A 42 13.31 -7.92 -18.09
C VAL A 42 14.64 -8.66 -18.28
N ILE A 43 14.58 -9.84 -18.89
CA ILE A 43 15.74 -10.60 -19.36
C ILE A 43 15.56 -10.96 -20.83
N GLU A 44 16.66 -11.13 -21.55
CA GLU A 44 16.65 -11.63 -22.92
C GLU A 44 16.35 -13.13 -22.96
N GLY A 45 15.69 -13.59 -24.03
CA GLY A 45 15.36 -14.99 -24.26
C GLY A 45 13.85 -15.29 -24.21
N GLN A 46 13.52 -16.58 -24.31
CA GLN A 46 12.13 -17.08 -24.35
C GLN A 46 11.82 -18.09 -23.24
N GLY A 47 12.58 -18.04 -22.15
CA GLY A 47 12.49 -18.98 -21.04
C GLY A 47 11.27 -18.77 -20.13
N MET A 48 11.31 -19.42 -18.97
CA MET A 48 10.37 -19.15 -17.88
C MET A 48 10.87 -17.97 -17.03
N PRO A 49 9.99 -17.29 -16.27
CA PRO A 49 10.41 -16.25 -15.35
C PRO A 49 11.41 -16.77 -14.30
N GLU A 50 12.50 -16.05 -14.09
CA GLU A 50 13.54 -16.42 -13.13
C GLU A 50 13.31 -15.70 -11.80
N SER A 51 13.40 -16.42 -10.68
CA SER A 51 13.28 -15.79 -9.37
C SER A 51 14.51 -14.95 -9.03
N ILE A 52 14.30 -13.87 -8.28
CA ILE A 52 15.39 -13.03 -7.75
C ILE A 52 15.54 -13.37 -6.26
N PRO A 53 16.57 -14.13 -5.84
CA PRO A 53 16.67 -14.59 -4.44
C PRO A 53 16.70 -13.47 -3.40
N SER A 54 17.30 -12.33 -3.74
CA SER A 54 17.36 -11.15 -2.86
C SER A 54 16.06 -10.35 -2.82
N LEU A 55 15.12 -10.58 -3.73
CA LEU A 55 13.81 -9.92 -3.81
C LEU A 55 12.69 -10.97 -3.88
N PRO A 56 12.34 -11.61 -2.75
CA PRO A 56 11.28 -12.62 -2.71
C PRO A 56 9.96 -12.10 -3.31
N GLY A 57 9.36 -12.88 -4.20
CA GLY A 57 8.14 -12.50 -4.92
C GLY A 57 8.37 -11.69 -6.20
N HIS A 58 9.60 -11.25 -6.46
CA HIS A 58 9.99 -10.65 -7.74
C HIS A 58 10.68 -11.65 -8.66
N PHE A 59 10.46 -11.45 -9.96
CA PHE A 59 10.97 -12.31 -11.01
C PHE A 59 11.51 -11.45 -12.16
N ARG A 60 12.47 -12.01 -12.89
CA ARG A 60 12.90 -11.51 -14.19
C ARG A 60 12.10 -12.20 -15.27
N PHE A 61 11.47 -11.43 -16.13
CA PHE A 61 10.58 -11.96 -17.16
C PHE A 61 11.22 -11.82 -18.54
N PRO A 62 11.11 -12.82 -19.41
CA PRO A 62 11.28 -12.60 -20.84
C PRO A 62 10.15 -11.72 -21.37
N VAL A 63 10.41 -11.00 -22.47
CA VAL A 63 9.53 -9.96 -23.01
C VAL A 63 8.07 -10.44 -23.19
N SER A 64 7.88 -11.65 -23.74
CA SER A 64 6.53 -12.21 -23.95
C SER A 64 5.75 -12.43 -22.65
N ALA A 65 6.40 -12.93 -21.60
CA ALA A 65 5.79 -13.11 -20.29
C ALA A 65 5.57 -11.78 -19.57
N LEU A 66 6.47 -10.81 -19.77
CA LEU A 66 6.38 -9.48 -19.19
C LEU A 66 5.14 -8.72 -19.69
N VAL A 67 4.82 -8.79 -20.98
CA VAL A 67 3.62 -8.14 -21.53
C VAL A 67 2.34 -8.68 -20.88
N ARG A 68 2.27 -10.00 -20.68
CA ARG A 68 1.14 -10.63 -19.97
C ARG A 68 1.05 -10.15 -18.52
N GLU A 69 2.18 -10.03 -17.85
CA GLU A 69 2.25 -9.54 -16.47
C GLU A 69 1.84 -8.06 -16.37
N ALA A 70 2.33 -7.21 -17.28
CA ALA A 70 1.92 -5.82 -17.39
C ALA A 70 0.40 -5.68 -17.61
N GLY A 71 -0.17 -6.48 -18.51
CA GLY A 71 -1.63 -6.51 -18.72
C GLY A 71 -2.43 -7.05 -17.52
N ARG A 72 -1.82 -7.88 -16.67
CA ARG A 72 -2.43 -8.29 -15.39
C ARG A 72 -2.45 -7.13 -14.39
N LEU A 73 -1.33 -6.41 -14.28
CA LEU A 73 -1.21 -5.26 -13.37
C LEU A 73 -2.11 -4.10 -13.79
N ALA A 74 -2.16 -3.77 -15.08
CA ALA A 74 -3.02 -2.72 -15.61
C ALA A 74 -4.52 -2.92 -15.29
N ARG A 75 -4.97 -4.17 -15.20
CA ARG A 75 -6.36 -4.50 -14.83
C ARG A 75 -6.68 -4.31 -13.35
N ARG A 76 -5.67 -4.14 -12.49
CA ARG A 76 -5.85 -3.99 -11.04
C ARG A 76 -6.04 -2.54 -10.60
N GLY A 77 -5.97 -1.59 -11.52
CA GLY A 77 -6.09 -0.16 -11.26
C GLY A 77 -4.74 0.52 -11.31
#